data_AF-A0A532BX03-F1
#
_entry.id   AF-A0A532BX03-F1
#
_cell.length_a   1.000
_cell.length_b   1.000
_cell.length_c   1.000
_cell.angle_alpha   90.00
_cell.angle_beta   90.00
_cell.angle_gamma   90.00
#
_symmetry.space_group_name_H-M   'P 1'
#
loop_
_entity.id
_entity.type
_entity.pdbx_description
1 polymer ?
#
loop_
_entity_poly.entity_id
_entity_poly.type
_entity_poly.pdbx_seq_one_letter_code
_entity_poly.pdbx_strand_id
1 'polypeptide(L)'
;FVSSSLNDTALLIGCGPVTAVPLLLFAFGARLLRLSTIGIMQYIAPTIVFLIAVLIFGEPFGTVQAIAFGLIWAALAMYSWSMFSSARKTVAASARAA
;
A
#
# COMPACT_ATOMS: atom_id res chain seq x y z
N PHE A 1 -3.10 -35.03 -8.86
CA PHE A 1 -3.95 -34.12 -8.07
C PHE A 1 -4.51 -34.74 -6.78
N VAL A 2 -4.54 -36.08 -6.61
CA VAL A 2 -5.17 -36.76 -5.45
C VAL A 2 -4.12 -37.34 -4.47
N SER A 3 -3.10 -36.55 -4.15
CA SER A 3 -2.13 -36.88 -3.09
C SER A 3 -1.87 -35.63 -2.26
N SER A 4 -2.93 -34.97 -1.82
CA SER A 4 -2.83 -33.81 -0.94
C SER A 4 -2.29 -34.29 0.40
N SER A 5 -1.10 -33.84 0.78
CA SER A 5 -0.56 -34.15 2.10
C SER A 5 -1.36 -33.38 3.17
N LEU A 6 -1.33 -33.85 4.41
CA LEU A 6 -1.90 -33.11 5.54
C LEU A 6 -1.31 -31.69 5.65
N ASN A 7 -0.05 -31.53 5.24
CA ASN A 7 0.63 -30.24 5.19
C ASN A 7 0.00 -29.29 4.16
N ASP A 8 -0.28 -29.77 2.94
CA ASP A 8 -0.89 -28.94 1.90
C ASP A 8 -2.30 -28.50 2.31
N THR A 9 -3.05 -29.40 2.95
CA THR A 9 -4.39 -29.10 3.47
C THR A 9 -4.32 -28.03 4.57
N ALA A 10 -3.35 -28.12 5.48
CA ALA A 10 -3.14 -27.12 6.52
C ALA A 10 -2.76 -25.75 5.93
N LEU A 11 -1.88 -25.72 4.92
CA LEU A 11 -1.49 -24.51 4.21
C LEU A 11 -2.69 -23.85 3.50
N LEU A 12 -3.53 -24.64 2.82
CA LEU A 12 -4.73 -24.15 2.13
C LEU A 12 -5.75 -23.57 3.10
N ILE A 13 -5.98 -24.22 4.25
CA ILE A 13 -6.83 -23.66 5.31
C ILE A 13 -6.23 -22.36 5.84
N GLY A 14 -4.90 -22.30 6.00
CA GLY A 14 -4.17 -21.12 6.45
C GLY A 14 -4.26 -19.90 5.51
N CYS A 15 -4.43 -20.10 4.20
CA CYS A 15 -4.59 -19.01 3.23
C CYS A 15 -5.79 -18.10 3.57
N GLY A 16 -6.88 -18.68 4.12
CA GLY A 16 -8.07 -17.94 4.52
C GLY A 16 -7.76 -16.89 5.60
N PRO A 17 -7.32 -17.29 6.81
CA PRO A 17 -6.93 -16.36 7.87
C PRO A 17 -5.85 -15.36 7.45
N VAL A 18 -4.80 -15.82 6.74
CA VAL A 18 -3.70 -14.96 6.27
C VAL A 18 -4.20 -13.83 5.37
N THR A 19 -5.27 -14.06 4.60
CA THR A 19 -5.87 -13.02 3.74
C THR A 19 -6.95 -12.22 4.46
N ALA A 20 -7.83 -12.90 5.20
CA ALA A 20 -8.98 -12.27 5.84
C ALA A 20 -8.57 -11.31 6.96
N VAL A 21 -7.54 -11.66 7.75
CA VAL A 21 -7.11 -10.83 8.89
C VAL A 21 -6.61 -9.45 8.43
N PRO A 22 -5.66 -9.32 7.48
CA PRO A 22 -5.25 -8.03 6.94
C PRO A 22 -6.40 -7.24 6.32
N LEU A 23 -7.30 -7.91 5.58
CA LEU A 23 -8.45 -7.24 4.95
C LEU A 23 -9.43 -6.68 5.98
N LEU A 24 -9.71 -7.42 7.06
CA LEU A 24 -10.57 -6.95 8.14
C LEU A 24 -9.92 -5.77 8.87
N LEU A 25 -8.64 -5.87 9.22
CA LEU A 25 -7.88 -4.78 9.84
C LEU A 25 -7.89 -3.51 8.95
N PHE A 26 -7.65 -3.68 7.66
CA PHE A 26 -7.75 -2.59 6.68
C PHE A 26 -9.15 -1.99 6.62
N ALA A 27 -10.21 -2.82 6.58
CA ALA A 27 -11.58 -2.35 6.54
C ALA A 27 -11.94 -1.52 7.78
N PHE A 28 -11.50 -1.95 8.97
CA PHE A 28 -11.69 -1.17 10.19
C PHE A 28 -10.90 0.14 10.17
N GLY A 29 -9.62 0.12 9.78
CA GLY A 29 -8.77 1.32 9.71
C GLY A 29 -9.22 2.32 8.64
N ALA A 30 -9.66 1.84 7.48
CA ALA A 30 -10.13 2.65 6.36
C ALA A 30 -11.34 3.52 6.73
N ARG A 31 -12.20 3.07 7.64
CA ARG A 31 -13.36 3.86 8.11
C ARG A 31 -12.96 5.13 8.87
N LEU A 32 -11.73 5.20 9.38
CA LEU A 32 -11.21 6.34 10.13
C LEU A 32 -10.35 7.28 9.28
N LEU A 33 -10.04 6.91 8.04
CA LEU A 33 -9.13 7.66 7.17
C LEU A 33 -9.89 8.35 6.05
N ARG A 34 -9.38 9.52 5.64
CA ARG A 34 -9.84 10.19 4.41
C ARG A 34 -9.46 9.34 3.20
N LEU A 35 -10.31 9.31 2.17
CA LEU A 35 -10.09 8.54 0.94
C LEU A 35 -8.73 8.84 0.29
N SER A 36 -8.28 10.10 0.33
CA SER A 36 -6.98 10.53 -0.18
C SER A 36 -5.80 9.96 0.63
N THR A 37 -5.92 9.85 1.95
CA THR A 37 -4.91 9.20 2.80
C THR A 37 -4.83 7.70 2.53
N ILE A 38 -5.99 7.05 2.33
CA ILE A 38 -6.06 5.62 1.97
C ILE A 38 -5.34 5.37 0.63
N GLY A 39 -5.60 6.20 -0.38
CA GLY A 39 -4.95 6.09 -1.69
C GLY A 39 -3.43 6.21 -1.61
N ILE A 40 -2.90 7.12 -0.78
CA ILE A 40 -1.45 7.25 -0.54
C ILE A 40 -0.89 6.00 0.15
N MET A 41 -1.56 5.51 1.20
CA MET A 41 -1.14 4.32 1.95
C MET A 41 -1.07 3.06 1.07
N GLN A 42 -1.94 2.95 0.06
CA GLN A 42 -1.93 1.81 -0.86
C GLN A 42 -0.66 1.71 -1.71
N TYR A 43 0.11 2.78 -1.88
CA TYR A 43 1.42 2.72 -2.57
C TYR A 43 2.52 2.00 -1.76
N ILE A 44 2.27 1.70 -0.48
CA ILE A 44 3.16 0.86 0.33
C ILE A 44 3.16 -0.58 -0.20
N ALA A 45 2.01 -1.11 -0.62
CA ALA A 45 1.89 -2.47 -1.13
C ALA A 45 2.79 -2.74 -2.36
N PRO A 46 2.71 -1.97 -3.47
CA PRO A 46 3.59 -2.18 -4.61
C PRO A 46 5.06 -1.94 -4.27
N THR A 47 5.37 -1.09 -3.28
CA THR A 47 6.74 -0.90 -2.78
C THR A 47 7.26 -2.15 -2.08
N ILE A 48 6.48 -2.74 -1.16
CA ILE A 48 6.87 -3.97 -0.46
C ILE A 48 7.02 -5.12 -1.46
N VAL A 49 6.07 -5.28 -2.40
CA VAL A 49 6.15 -6.32 -3.44
C VAL A 49 7.40 -6.15 -4.30
N PHE A 50 7.71 -4.92 -4.71
CA PHE A 50 8.95 -4.61 -5.44
C PHE A 50 10.20 -4.97 -4.65
N LEU A 51 10.28 -4.57 -3.37
CA LEU A 51 11.42 -4.89 -2.51
C LEU A 51 11.56 -6.40 -2.30
N ILE A 52 10.46 -7.14 -2.14
CA ILE A 52 10.48 -8.60 -2.06
C ILE A 52 11.01 -9.20 -3.36
N ALA A 53 10.53 -8.73 -4.52
CA ALA A 53 10.99 -9.22 -5.83
C ALA A 53 12.50 -9.03 -6.02
N VAL A 54 13.04 -7.85 -5.69
CA VAL A 54 14.46 -7.55 -5.91
C VAL A 54 15.36 -8.11 -4.81
N LEU A 55 14.98 -7.96 -3.53
CA LEU A 55 15.85 -8.32 -2.40
C LEU A 55 15.74 -9.79 -2.00
N ILE A 56 14.55 -10.40 -2.11
CA ILE A 56 14.32 -11.78 -1.67
C ILE A 56 14.39 -12.74 -2.85
N PHE A 57 13.67 -12.45 -3.94
CA PHE A 57 13.67 -13.33 -5.12
C PHE A 57 14.84 -13.07 -6.07
N GLY A 58 15.57 -11.95 -5.92
CA GLY A 58 16.72 -11.63 -6.75
C GLY A 58 16.36 -11.37 -8.21
N GLU A 59 15.11 -11.01 -8.50
CA GLU A 59 14.65 -10.73 -9.86
C GLU A 59 15.48 -9.61 -10.50
N PRO A 60 15.90 -9.73 -11.78
CA PRO A 60 16.73 -8.75 -12.44
C PRO A 60 16.01 -7.39 -12.46
N PHE A 61 16.59 -6.45 -11.72
CA PHE A 61 16.12 -5.08 -11.69
C PHE A 61 16.56 -4.34 -12.96
N GLY A 62 15.70 -4.37 -13.96
CA GLY A 62 15.93 -3.69 -15.23
C GLY A 62 15.65 -2.19 -15.16
N THR A 63 16.17 -1.47 -16.16
CA THR A 63 16.02 -0.01 -16.30
C THR A 63 14.55 0.41 -16.43
N VAL A 64 13.71 -0.42 -17.04
CA VAL A 64 12.27 -0.12 -17.23
C VAL A 64 11.54 -0.12 -15.88
N GLN A 65 11.81 -1.10 -15.02
CA GLN A 65 11.22 -1.17 -13.67
C GLN A 65 11.69 0.01 -12.81
N ALA A 66 12.97 0.39 -12.93
CA ALA A 66 13.54 1.53 -12.21
C ALA A 66 12.85 2.85 -12.58
N ILE A 67 12.66 3.10 -13.87
CA ILE A 67 12.00 4.32 -14.37
C ILE A 67 10.53 4.31 -13.94
N ALA A 68 9.81 3.20 -14.10
CA ALA A 68 8.42 3.08 -13.70
C ALA A 68 8.24 3.34 -12.20
N PHE A 69 9.09 2.74 -11.37
CA PHE A 69 9.07 2.93 -9.92
C PHE A 69 9.38 4.38 -9.53
N GLY A 70 10.39 4.99 -10.17
CA GLY A 70 10.73 6.40 -9.96
C GLY A 70 9.59 7.35 -10.32
N LEU A 71 8.90 7.12 -11.44
CA LEU A 71 7.74 7.93 -11.85
C LEU A 71 6.58 7.83 -10.87
N ILE A 72 6.28 6.61 -10.39
CA ILE A 72 5.24 6.37 -9.39
C ILE A 72 5.55 7.15 -8.10
N TRP A 73 6.78 7.05 -7.61
CA TRP A 73 7.20 7.74 -6.39
C TRP A 73 7.26 9.26 -6.54
N ALA A 74 7.67 9.77 -7.69
CA ALA A 74 7.64 11.20 -7.98
C ALA A 74 6.20 11.75 -7.95
N ALA A 75 5.26 11.06 -8.60
CA ALA A 75 3.84 11.42 -8.56
C ALA A 75 3.28 11.37 -7.12
N LEU A 76 3.64 10.35 -6.34
CA LEU A 76 3.22 10.20 -4.95
C LEU A 76 3.77 11.30 -4.05
N ALA A 77 5.04 11.68 -4.23
CA ALA A 77 5.68 12.77 -3.48
C ALA A 77 5.02 14.11 -3.78
N MET A 78 4.75 14.41 -5.06
CA MET A 78 4.03 15.62 -5.46
C MET A 78 2.61 15.66 -4.88
N TYR A 79 1.86 14.56 -4.97
CA TYR A 79 0.51 14.47 -4.44
C TYR A 79 0.48 14.63 -2.92
N SER A 80 1.39 13.95 -2.23
CA SER A 80 1.53 14.03 -0.78
C SER A 80 1.86 15.47 -0.34
N TRP A 81 2.82 16.13 -1.00
CA TRP A 81 3.19 17.52 -0.72
C TRP A 81 2.00 18.48 -0.91
N SER A 82 1.24 18.32 -1.99
CA SER A 82 0.02 19.11 -2.26
C SER A 82 -1.01 18.95 -1.15
N MET A 83 -1.27 17.71 -0.70
CA MET A 83 -2.20 17.41 0.39
C MET A 83 -1.80 18.06 1.72
N PHE A 84 -0.53 17.95 2.12
CA PHE A 84 -0.03 18.58 3.35
C PHE A 84 -0.06 20.11 3.28
N SER A 85 0.13 20.70 2.09
CA SER A 85 0.05 22.15 1.90
C SER A 85 -1.39 22.67 1.93
N SER A 86 -2.34 21.90 1.39
CA SER A 86 -3.77 22.26 1.34
C SER A 86 -4.43 22.18 2.71
N ALA A 87 -4.08 21.17 3.52
CA ALA A 87 -4.58 21.03 4.90
C ALA A 87 -4.24 22.24 5.78
N ARG A 88 -3.05 22.84 5.60
CA ARG A 88 -2.64 24.07 6.32
C ARG A 88 -3.43 25.30 5.90
N LYS A 89 -3.80 25.41 4.62
CA LYS A 89 -4.58 26.55 4.10
C LYS A 89 -6.02 26.54 4.61
N THR A 90 -6.65 25.37 4.73
CA THR A 90 -8.02 25.25 5.26
C THR A 90 -8.12 25.66 6.73
N VAL A 91 -7.13 25.29 7.57
CA VAL A 91 -7.09 25.66 8.99
C VAL A 91 -6.78 27.15 9.19
N ALA A 92 -5.87 27.72 8.40
CA ALA A 92 -5.55 29.15 8.47
C ALA A 92 -6.70 30.05 7.97
N ALA A 93 -7.51 29.57 7.04
CA ALA A 93 -8.69 30.30 6.55
C ALA A 93 -9.83 30.30 7.56
N SER A 94 -10.07 29.20 8.31
CA SER A 94 -11.10 29.17 9.36
C SER A 94 -10.75 30.05 10.55
N ALA A 95 -9.45 30.19 10.88
CA ALA A 95 -8.98 31.05 11.98
C ALA A 95 -9.03 32.55 11.67
N ARG A 96 -9.13 32.95 10.39
CA ARG A 96 -9.30 34.36 9.97
C ARG A 96 -10.77 34.78 9.81
N ALA A 97 -11.69 33.82 9.80
CA ALA A 97 -13.12 34.06 9.64
C ALA A 97 -13.88 34.05 10.99
N ALA A 98 -13.18 33.81 12.10
CA ALA A 98 -13.67 33.89 13.48
C ALA A 98 -13.05 35.12 14.16
#